data_AF-A0A422NCM8-F1
#
_entry.id   AF-A0A422NCM8-F1
#
_cell.length_a   1.000
_cell.length_b   1.000
_cell.length_c   1.000
_cell.angle_alpha   90.00
_cell.angle_beta   90.00
_cell.angle_gamma   90.00
#
_symmetry.space_group_name_H-M   'P 1'
#
loop_
_entity.id
_entity.type
_entity.pdbx_description
1 polymer ?
#
loop_
_entity_poly.entity_id
_entity_poly.type
_entity_poly.pdbx_seq_one_letter_code
_entity_poly.pdbx_strand_id
1 'polypeptide(L)'
;MTPFKLPHLCAFESYAEIAVELATLRQLPKYADFEKLLRDELQRIYGGAPEEFRGVITYSTRETPQRFTGCFTECQLETLHQYDATVEKAKSLGSEYQTAVEEHERVVEANKDRKRTQKRIREEAKSKKRLHKMHHGVVTAEYEVECLALKLKNLFAIDVIRVPLN
;
A
#
# COMPACT_ATOMS: atom_id res chain seq x y z
N MET A 1 14.48 5.80 11.67
CA MET A 1 13.77 7.07 11.40
C MET A 1 12.47 7.04 12.18
N THR A 2 12.09 8.14 12.82
CA THR A 2 10.83 8.22 13.58
C THR A 2 9.70 8.66 12.65
N PRO A 3 8.49 8.08 12.72
CA PRO A 3 7.37 8.51 11.89
C PRO A 3 6.81 9.88 12.31
N PHE A 4 7.18 10.38 13.49
CA PHE A 4 6.67 11.61 14.07
C PHE A 4 7.50 12.82 13.66
N LYS A 5 6.83 13.89 13.22
CA LYS A 5 7.44 15.18 12.92
C LYS A 5 7.42 16.06 14.17
N LEU A 6 8.55 16.72 14.43
CA LEU A 6 8.71 17.68 15.52
C LEU A 6 8.81 19.12 14.97
N PRO A 7 8.33 20.12 15.72
CA PRO A 7 7.61 20.01 16.99
C PRO A 7 6.18 19.42 16.81
N HIS A 8 5.63 18.85 17.89
CA HIS A 8 4.21 18.46 17.92
C HIS A 8 3.33 19.69 17.65
N LEU A 9 2.20 19.48 16.97
CA LEU A 9 1.36 20.59 16.53
C LEU A 9 0.63 21.25 17.70
N CYS A 10 0.01 20.42 18.55
CA CYS A 10 -0.72 20.85 19.73
C CYS A 10 -0.56 19.82 20.85
N ALA A 11 -0.58 20.28 22.09
CA ALA A 11 -0.67 19.44 23.28
C ALA A 11 -1.71 20.03 24.23
N PHE A 12 -2.66 19.19 24.64
CA PHE A 12 -3.67 19.49 25.65
C PHE A 12 -3.51 18.52 26.82
N GLU A 13 -4.16 18.80 27.95
CA GLU A 13 -4.06 17.96 29.16
C GLU A 13 -4.47 16.49 28.92
N SER A 14 -5.34 16.22 27.94
CA SER A 14 -5.85 14.88 27.65
C SER A 14 -5.30 14.23 26.37
N TYR A 15 -4.75 15.01 25.42
CA TYR A 15 -4.25 14.48 24.15
C TYR A 15 -3.17 15.36 23.51
N ALA A 16 -2.34 14.75 22.69
CA ALA A 16 -1.41 15.42 21.80
C ALA A 16 -1.78 15.19 20.33
N GLU A 17 -1.58 16.22 19.50
CA GLU A 17 -1.70 16.14 18.06
C GLU A 17 -0.30 16.14 17.43
N ILE A 18 0.02 15.04 16.76
CA ILE A 18 1.36 14.74 16.24
C ILE A 18 1.27 14.61 14.73
N ALA A 19 2.07 15.39 14.01
CA ALA A 19 2.18 15.24 12.56
C ALA A 19 2.95 13.95 12.22
N VAL A 20 2.46 13.19 11.25
CA VAL A 20 3.00 11.87 10.91
C VAL A 20 3.40 11.76 9.46
N GLU A 21 4.50 11.06 9.22
CA GLU A 21 4.95 10.70 7.89
C GLU A 21 4.50 9.28 7.53
N LEU A 22 3.53 9.20 6.61
CA LEU A 22 2.95 7.92 6.18
C LEU A 22 4.00 6.98 5.56
N ALA A 23 5.00 7.51 4.84
CA ALA A 23 6.05 6.69 4.24
C ALA A 23 6.81 5.88 5.31
N THR A 24 7.10 6.52 6.45
CA THR A 24 7.81 5.92 7.57
C THR A 24 6.91 4.97 8.37
N LEU A 25 5.62 5.28 8.51
CA LEU A 25 4.63 4.36 9.10
C LEU A 25 4.52 3.05 8.32
N ARG A 26 4.47 3.13 6.98
CA ARG A 26 4.36 1.95 6.10
C ARG A 26 5.57 1.02 6.14
N GLN A 27 6.70 1.51 6.62
CA GLN A 27 7.91 0.68 6.77
C GLN A 27 7.92 -0.12 8.07
N LEU A 28 6.99 0.15 8.99
CA LEU A 28 6.92 -0.56 10.26
C LEU A 28 6.29 -1.95 10.06
N PRO A 29 6.98 -3.04 10.40
CA PRO A 29 6.51 -4.38 10.09
C PRO A 29 5.29 -4.77 10.93
N LYS A 30 5.15 -4.23 12.15
CA LYS A 30 4.06 -4.53 13.06
C LYS A 30 3.50 -3.26 13.70
N TYR A 31 2.21 -3.31 14.03
CA TYR A 31 1.54 -2.24 14.74
C TYR A 31 2.10 -2.04 16.16
N ALA A 32 2.55 -3.13 16.81
CA ALA A 32 3.22 -3.05 18.10
C ALA A 32 4.52 -2.20 18.07
N ASP A 33 5.24 -2.20 16.95
CA ASP A 33 6.44 -1.36 16.79
C ASP A 33 6.08 0.11 16.70
N PHE A 34 4.96 0.42 16.03
CA PHE A 34 4.39 1.77 16.01
C PHE A 34 3.98 2.24 17.42
N GLU A 35 3.24 1.43 18.17
CA GLU A 35 2.82 1.79 19.53
C GLU A 35 4.01 1.99 20.46
N LYS A 36 5.05 1.17 20.31
CA LYS A 36 6.30 1.33 21.08
C LYS A 36 7.00 2.64 20.77
N LEU A 37 7.19 2.95 19.48
CA LEU A 37 7.80 4.22 19.06
C LEU A 37 6.99 5.42 19.56
N LEU A 38 5.66 5.33 19.48
CA LEU A 38 4.77 6.39 19.95
C LEU A 38 4.90 6.61 21.46
N ARG A 39 4.95 5.52 22.23
CA ARG A 39 5.15 5.57 23.68
C ARG A 39 6.48 6.20 24.06
N ASP A 40 7.55 5.78 23.41
CA ASP A 40 8.89 6.33 23.65
C ASP A 40 8.94 7.84 23.35
N GLU A 41 8.25 8.27 22.28
CA GLU A 41 8.11 9.69 21.92
C GLU A 41 7.33 10.49 22.97
N LEU A 42 6.17 9.98 23.40
CA LEU A 42 5.35 10.63 24.43
C LEU A 42 6.07 10.70 25.78
N GLN A 43 6.71 9.59 26.19
CA GLN A 43 7.48 9.53 27.43
C GLN A 43 8.64 10.54 27.42
N ARG A 44 9.31 10.69 26.27
CA ARG A 44 10.42 11.63 26.11
C ARG A 44 9.99 13.09 26.19
N ILE A 45 8.83 13.44 25.62
CA ILE A 45 8.39 14.82 25.47
C ILE A 45 7.51 15.29 26.63
N TYR A 46 6.59 14.44 27.08
CA TYR A 46 5.58 14.77 28.08
C TYR A 46 5.84 14.12 29.45
N GLY A 47 6.84 13.24 29.56
CA GLY A 47 7.20 12.59 30.83
C GLY A 47 6.26 11.46 31.25
N GLY A 48 5.24 11.15 30.45
CA GLY A 48 4.29 10.08 30.66
C GLY A 48 3.67 9.63 29.35
N ALA A 49 3.28 8.35 29.28
CA ALA A 49 2.60 7.76 28.15
C ALA A 49 1.62 6.69 28.63
N PRO A 50 0.43 6.55 28.02
CA PRO A 50 -0.53 5.52 28.35
C PRO A 50 0.05 4.10 28.23
N GLU A 51 -0.44 3.18 29.06
CA GLU A 51 -0.04 1.77 29.01
C GLU A 51 -0.52 1.05 27.73
N GLU A 52 -1.65 1.46 27.16
CA GLU A 52 -2.21 0.93 25.92
C GLU A 52 -2.92 2.04 25.13
N PHE A 53 -2.87 1.95 23.79
CA PHE A 53 -3.49 2.93 22.89
C PHE A 53 -4.76 2.41 22.18
N ARG A 54 -5.32 1.28 22.65
CA ARG A 54 -6.33 0.48 21.93
C ARG A 54 -7.52 1.30 21.42
N GLY A 55 -7.52 1.58 20.12
CA GLY A 55 -8.64 2.22 19.40
C GLY A 55 -8.80 3.72 19.64
N VAL A 56 -7.89 4.36 20.38
CA VAL A 56 -7.99 5.79 20.75
C VAL A 56 -7.18 6.69 19.82
N ILE A 57 -6.22 6.12 19.08
CA ILE A 57 -5.44 6.88 18.10
C ILE A 57 -6.35 7.23 16.95
N THR A 58 -6.74 8.49 16.88
CA THR A 58 -7.55 9.03 15.80
C THR A 58 -6.66 9.80 14.84
N TYR A 59 -7.06 9.90 13.57
CA TYR A 59 -6.30 10.67 12.58
C TYR A 59 -7.19 11.68 11.88
N SER A 60 -6.56 12.78 11.45
CA SER A 60 -7.13 13.71 10.50
C SER A 60 -6.38 13.62 9.17
N THR A 61 -7.09 13.98 8.10
CA THR A 61 -6.57 13.94 6.74
C THR A 61 -6.26 15.35 6.24
N ARG A 62 -5.39 15.45 5.24
CA ARG A 62 -5.09 16.73 4.56
C ARG A 62 -6.32 17.40 3.95
N GLU A 63 -7.29 16.61 3.50
CA GLU A 63 -8.55 17.12 2.90
C GLU A 63 -9.52 17.66 3.96
N THR A 64 -9.48 17.11 5.17
CA THR A 64 -10.32 17.56 6.29
C THR A 64 -9.49 17.74 7.56
N PRO A 65 -8.66 18.80 7.61
CA PRO A 65 -7.87 19.12 8.80
C PRO A 65 -8.82 19.33 10.00
N GLN A 66 -8.36 18.98 11.20
CA GLN A 66 -9.12 19.10 12.47
C GLN A 66 -10.31 18.14 12.64
N ARG A 67 -10.62 17.28 11.67
CA ARG A 67 -11.60 16.19 11.82
C ARG A 67 -10.91 14.87 12.14
N PHE A 68 -11.12 14.38 13.36
CA PHE A 68 -10.55 13.13 13.88
C PHE A 68 -11.61 12.03 13.95
N THR A 69 -12.19 11.68 12.81
CA THR A 69 -13.29 10.71 12.72
C THR A 69 -12.84 9.28 12.43
N GLY A 70 -11.60 9.10 11.96
CA GLY A 70 -11.01 7.79 11.69
C GLY A 70 -10.08 7.35 12.81
N CYS A 71 -10.09 6.07 13.15
CA CYS A 71 -9.12 5.47 14.06
C CYS A 71 -8.00 4.81 13.27
N PHE A 72 -6.74 4.98 13.69
CA PHE A 72 -5.62 4.21 13.18
C PHE A 72 -5.51 2.88 13.93
N THR A 73 -5.55 1.77 13.21
CA THR A 73 -5.60 0.42 13.82
C THR A 73 -4.61 -0.54 13.16
N GLU A 74 -4.38 -1.69 13.80
CA GLU A 74 -3.55 -2.76 13.25
C GLU A 74 -4.05 -3.21 11.86
N CYS A 75 -5.35 -3.45 11.71
CA CYS A 75 -5.93 -3.85 10.42
C CYS A 75 -5.65 -2.83 9.30
N GLN A 76 -5.55 -1.54 9.64
CA GLN A 76 -5.22 -0.51 8.66
C GLN A 76 -3.76 -0.56 8.23
N LEU A 77 -2.84 -0.82 9.16
CA LEU A 77 -1.43 -1.05 8.84
C LEU A 77 -1.26 -2.33 8.00
N GLU A 78 -1.97 -3.41 8.36
CA GLU A 78 -1.98 -4.64 7.56
C GLU A 78 -2.52 -4.40 6.15
N THR A 79 -3.58 -3.61 6.01
CA THR A 79 -4.15 -3.27 4.70
C THR A 79 -3.16 -2.43 3.87
N LEU A 80 -2.36 -1.55 4.50
CA LEU A 80 -1.28 -0.83 3.83
C LEU A 80 -0.21 -1.80 3.30
N HIS A 81 0.21 -2.78 4.10
CA HIS A 81 1.16 -3.81 3.64
C HIS A 81 0.58 -4.67 2.54
N GLN A 82 -0.70 -5.03 2.63
CA GLN A 82 -1.38 -5.79 1.58
C GLN A 82 -1.41 -4.99 0.27
N TYR A 83 -1.65 -3.68 0.34
CA TYR A 83 -1.59 -2.80 -0.83
C TYR A 83 -0.20 -2.82 -1.48
N ASP A 84 0.86 -2.61 -0.70
CA ASP A 84 2.23 -2.60 -1.24
C ASP A 84 2.59 -3.96 -1.87
N ALA A 85 2.23 -5.07 -1.23
CA ALA A 85 2.42 -6.42 -1.78
C ALA A 85 1.63 -6.64 -3.08
N THR A 86 0.40 -6.11 -3.17
CA THR A 86 -0.46 -6.25 -4.36
C THR A 86 0.08 -5.40 -5.51
N VAL A 87 0.61 -4.22 -5.23
CA VAL A 87 1.29 -3.36 -6.21
C VAL A 87 2.51 -4.07 -6.79
N GLU A 88 3.36 -4.68 -5.96
CA GLU A 88 4.53 -5.42 -6.45
C GLU A 88 4.13 -6.66 -7.26
N LYS A 89 3.09 -7.38 -6.83
CA LYS A 89 2.52 -8.50 -7.60
C LYS A 89 2.03 -8.05 -8.97
N ALA A 90 1.29 -6.94 -9.06
CA ALA A 90 0.80 -6.39 -10.33
C ALA A 90 1.96 -5.99 -11.26
N LYS A 91 3.00 -5.34 -10.72
CA LYS A 91 4.22 -5.01 -11.48
C LYS A 91 4.94 -6.25 -12.02
N SER A 92 5.09 -7.29 -11.19
CA SER A 92 5.72 -8.56 -11.63
C SER A 92 4.94 -9.20 -12.76
N LEU A 93 3.62 -9.35 -12.60
CA LEU A 93 2.75 -9.92 -13.63
C LEU A 93 2.76 -9.09 -14.92
N GLY A 94 2.75 -7.76 -14.81
CA GLY A 94 2.84 -6.86 -15.95
C GLY A 94 4.15 -7.03 -16.72
N SER A 95 5.27 -7.15 -16.00
CA SER A 95 6.60 -7.36 -16.58
C SER A 95 6.73 -8.73 -17.27
N GLU A 96 6.19 -9.78 -16.65
CA GLU A 96 6.12 -11.13 -17.24
C GLU A 96 5.24 -11.15 -18.50
N TYR A 97 4.10 -10.46 -18.47
CA TYR A 97 3.22 -10.33 -19.62
C TYR A 97 3.90 -9.60 -20.77
N GLN A 98 4.55 -8.46 -20.49
CA GLN A 98 5.27 -7.68 -21.50
C GLN A 98 6.38 -8.51 -22.17
N THR A 99 7.16 -9.24 -21.38
CA THR A 99 8.19 -10.15 -21.89
C THR A 99 7.59 -11.23 -22.80
N ALA A 100 6.47 -11.84 -22.40
CA ALA A 100 5.78 -12.85 -23.19
C ALA A 100 5.19 -12.31 -24.49
N VAL A 101 4.70 -11.06 -24.50
CA VAL A 101 4.23 -10.37 -25.71
C VAL A 101 5.38 -10.15 -26.68
N GLU A 102 6.51 -9.62 -26.20
CA GLU A 102 7.70 -9.39 -27.03
C GLU A 102 8.24 -10.70 -27.63
N GLU A 103 8.31 -11.77 -26.84
CA GLU A 103 8.69 -13.10 -27.33
C GLU A 103 7.74 -13.60 -28.42
N HIS A 104 6.42 -13.45 -28.21
CA HIS A 104 5.42 -13.82 -29.20
C HIS A 104 5.60 -13.03 -30.50
N GLU A 105 5.79 -11.71 -30.41
CA GLU A 105 6.00 -10.85 -31.58
C GLU A 105 7.26 -11.23 -32.34
N ARG A 106 8.38 -11.47 -31.65
CA ARG A 106 9.62 -11.96 -32.28
C ARG A 106 9.40 -13.28 -33.03
N VAL A 107 8.66 -14.22 -32.43
CA VAL A 107 8.35 -15.51 -33.08
C VAL A 107 7.43 -15.32 -34.30
N VAL A 108 6.46 -14.40 -34.22
CA VAL A 108 5.58 -14.10 -35.36
C VAL A 108 6.36 -13.50 -36.51
N GLU A 109 7.18 -12.47 -36.25
CA GLU A 109 7.97 -11.78 -37.27
C GLU A 109 9.03 -12.71 -37.89
N ALA A 110 9.76 -13.50 -37.08
CA ALA A 110 10.75 -14.46 -37.57
C ALA A 110 10.17 -15.53 -38.51
N ASN A 111 8.85 -15.73 -38.47
CA ASN A 111 8.17 -16.70 -39.30
C ASN A 111 7.24 -16.06 -40.34
N LYS A 112 7.29 -14.74 -40.56
CA LYS A 112 6.35 -14.01 -41.44
C LYS A 112 6.32 -14.53 -42.88
N ASP A 113 7.50 -14.81 -43.44
CA ASP A 113 7.66 -15.28 -44.82
C ASP A 113 7.54 -16.81 -44.99
N ARG A 114 7.43 -17.54 -43.87
CA ARG A 114 7.33 -19.00 -43.88
C ARG A 114 5.89 -19.46 -44.09
N LYS A 115 5.71 -20.51 -44.91
CA LYS A 115 4.41 -21.13 -45.17
C LYS A 115 3.69 -21.48 -43.86
N ARG A 116 2.44 -21.06 -43.72
CA ARG A 116 1.61 -21.41 -42.56
C ARG A 116 1.24 -22.89 -42.59
N THR A 117 1.75 -23.65 -41.64
CA THR A 117 1.38 -25.05 -41.42
C THR A 117 0.26 -25.15 -40.38
N GLN A 118 -0.57 -26.20 -40.43
CA GLN A 118 -1.60 -26.43 -39.41
C GLN A 118 -1.02 -26.52 -37.99
N LYS A 119 0.17 -27.11 -37.84
CA LYS A 119 0.91 -27.17 -36.57
C LYS A 119 1.17 -25.76 -36.02
N ARG A 120 1.68 -24.87 -36.86
CA ARG A 120 1.95 -23.46 -36.49
C ARG A 120 0.69 -22.70 -36.11
N ILE A 121 -0.42 -22.88 -36.85
CA ILE A 121 -1.71 -22.25 -36.50
C ILE A 121 -2.16 -22.69 -35.10
N ARG A 122 -2.01 -23.97 -34.76
CA ARG A 122 -2.35 -24.49 -33.43
C ARG A 122 -1.42 -23.93 -32.33
N GLU A 123 -0.13 -23.80 -32.61
CA GLU A 123 0.86 -23.24 -31.66
C GLU A 123 0.62 -21.74 -31.42
N GLU A 124 0.36 -20.97 -32.47
CA GLU A 124 0.03 -19.55 -32.36
C GLU A 124 -1.28 -19.35 -31.58
N ALA A 125 -2.31 -20.17 -31.83
CA ALA A 125 -3.54 -20.13 -31.06
C ALA A 125 -3.33 -20.47 -29.58
N LYS A 126 -2.45 -21.42 -29.25
CA LYS A 126 -2.07 -21.74 -27.86
C LYS A 126 -1.34 -20.57 -27.21
N SER A 127 -0.40 -19.96 -27.94
CA SER A 127 0.37 -18.80 -27.47
C SER A 127 -0.55 -17.61 -27.19
N LYS A 128 -1.45 -17.27 -28.12
CA LYS A 128 -2.48 -16.23 -27.92
C LYS A 128 -3.38 -16.50 -26.72
N LYS A 129 -3.81 -17.75 -26.53
CA LYS A 129 -4.59 -18.14 -25.33
C LYS A 129 -3.79 -17.95 -24.04
N ARG A 130 -2.48 -18.26 -24.04
CA ARG A 130 -1.61 -18.02 -22.88
C ARG A 130 -1.48 -16.53 -22.60
N LEU A 131 -1.19 -15.71 -23.62
CA LEU A 131 -1.11 -14.25 -23.48
C LEU A 131 -2.41 -13.66 -22.94
N HIS A 132 -3.56 -14.10 -23.45
CA HIS A 132 -4.84 -13.64 -22.97
C HIS A 132 -5.07 -13.97 -21.48
N LYS A 133 -4.69 -15.18 -21.03
CA LYS A 133 -4.75 -15.54 -19.61
C LYS A 133 -3.80 -14.71 -18.75
N MET A 134 -2.59 -14.45 -19.23
CA MET A 134 -1.62 -13.60 -18.53
C MET A 134 -2.14 -12.18 -18.40
N HIS A 135 -2.64 -11.60 -19.50
CA HIS A 135 -3.27 -10.29 -19.51
C HIS A 135 -4.44 -10.20 -18.53
N HIS A 136 -5.32 -11.21 -18.51
CA HIS A 136 -6.40 -11.27 -17.53
C HIS A 136 -5.87 -11.28 -16.09
N GLY A 137 -4.78 -12.01 -15.83
CA GLY A 137 -4.10 -12.01 -14.53
C GLY A 137 -3.58 -10.63 -14.12
N VAL A 138 -2.98 -9.89 -15.07
CA VAL A 138 -2.52 -8.50 -14.86
C VAL A 138 -3.70 -7.61 -14.50
N VAL A 139 -4.75 -7.59 -15.32
CA VAL A 139 -5.95 -6.77 -15.09
C VAL A 139 -6.61 -7.09 -13.75
N THR A 140 -6.65 -8.36 -13.36
CA THR A 140 -7.22 -8.76 -12.06
C THR A 140 -6.38 -8.19 -10.91
N ALA A 141 -5.05 -8.26 -11.00
CA ALA A 141 -4.17 -7.70 -9.98
C ALA A 141 -4.25 -6.17 -9.93
N GLU A 142 -4.34 -5.49 -11.08
CA GLU A 142 -4.54 -4.04 -11.14
C GLU A 142 -5.87 -3.62 -10.49
N TYR A 143 -6.94 -4.37 -10.75
CA TYR A 143 -8.23 -4.13 -10.10
C TYR A 143 -8.16 -4.33 -8.57
N GLU A 144 -7.43 -5.34 -8.09
CA GLU A 144 -7.17 -5.52 -6.65
C GLU A 144 -6.43 -4.30 -6.05
N VAL A 145 -5.44 -3.76 -6.76
CA VAL A 145 -4.73 -2.54 -6.35
C VAL A 145 -5.68 -1.35 -6.26
N GLU A 146 -6.54 -1.14 -7.25
CA GLU A 146 -7.52 -0.05 -7.26
C GLU A 146 -8.51 -0.16 -6.10
N CYS A 147 -9.02 -1.37 -5.84
CA CYS A 147 -9.93 -1.62 -4.72
C CYS A 147 -9.28 -1.29 -3.37
N LEU A 148 -8.02 -1.69 -3.18
CA LEU A 148 -7.27 -1.38 -1.96
C LEU A 148 -6.95 0.12 -1.87
N ALA A 149 -6.58 0.77 -2.97
CA ALA A 149 -6.34 2.22 -2.99
C ALA A 149 -7.58 3.01 -2.57
N LEU A 150 -8.78 2.61 -3.03
CA LEU A 150 -10.04 3.22 -2.63
C LEU A 150 -10.32 3.03 -1.13
N LYS A 151 -10.11 1.83 -0.60
CA LYS A 151 -10.25 1.56 0.85
C LYS A 151 -9.28 2.38 1.69
N LEU A 152 -8.07 2.59 1.18
CA LEU A 152 -6.98 3.27 1.86
C LEU A 152 -6.94 4.79 1.60
N LYS A 153 -7.89 5.35 0.83
CA LYS A 153 -7.89 6.76 0.43
C LYS A 153 -7.66 7.71 1.60
N ASN A 154 -8.37 7.49 2.71
CA ASN A 154 -8.26 8.33 3.91
C ASN A 154 -6.92 8.13 4.62
N LEU A 155 -6.35 6.91 4.60
CA LEU A 155 -5.05 6.62 5.19
C LEU A 155 -3.90 7.25 4.41
N PHE A 156 -4.00 7.28 3.07
CA PHE A 156 -3.03 7.96 2.22
C PHE A 156 -2.99 9.47 2.45
N ALA A 157 -4.10 10.02 2.92
CA ALA A 157 -4.23 11.43 3.25
C ALA A 157 -3.94 11.74 4.72
N ILE A 158 -3.53 10.78 5.56
CA ILE A 158 -3.18 11.05 6.97
C ILE A 158 -2.08 12.10 7.03
N ASP A 159 -2.31 13.09 7.89
CA ASP A 159 -1.33 14.14 8.17
C ASP A 159 -1.04 14.26 9.67
N VAL A 160 -2.07 14.14 10.50
CA VAL A 160 -1.97 14.31 11.94
C VAL A 160 -2.70 13.18 12.64
N ILE A 161 -2.05 12.59 13.65
CA ILE A 161 -2.69 11.69 14.61
C ILE A 161 -2.94 12.42 15.92
N ARG A 162 -4.04 12.09 16.57
CA ARG A 162 -4.37 12.50 17.92
C ARG A 162 -4.21 11.30 18.82
N VAL A 163 -3.43 11.49 19.89
CA VAL A 163 -3.02 10.43 20.80
C VAL A 163 -3.33 10.86 22.23
N PRO A 164 -3.94 10.00 23.05
CA PRO A 164 -4.17 10.30 24.46
C PRO A 164 -2.84 10.41 25.22
N LEU A 165 -2.79 11.29 26.23
CA LEU A 165 -1.63 11.44 27.11
C LEU A 165 -1.81 10.76 28.48
N ASN A 166 -3.05 10.43 28.85
CA ASN A 166 -3.43 9.79 30.12
C ASN A 166 -4.26 8.53 29.86
#